data_AF-A0A2U8H2D4-F1
#
_entry.id   AF-A0A2U8H2D4-F1
#
_cell.length_a   1.000
_cell.length_b   1.000
_cell.length_c   1.000
_cell.angle_alpha   90.00
_cell.angle_beta   90.00
_cell.angle_gamma   90.00
#
_symmetry.space_group_name_H-M   'P 1'
#
loop_
_entity.id
_entity.type
_entity.pdbx_description
1 polymer ?
#
loop_
_entity_poly.entity_id
_entity_poly.type
_entity_poly.pdbx_seq_one_letter_code
_entity_poly.pdbx_strand_id
1 'polypeptide(L)'
;MTDEQNPPLDIGIDGSLYAGLQELAANAFPKRCAMCGRTYANVDDYVGQTGRVGSGRSGLKQTLDDDGAVIVELFRNCVCGSTLMDCFNNRRDRSAAGLKQRDRFGQLIESLVERGLDHHTARTELLKVMRGEHSTILRPVPRKTG
;
A
#
# COMPACT_ATOMS: atom_id res chain seq x y z
N MET A 1 -6.10 40.28 -20.50
CA MET A 1 -5.83 38.85 -20.79
C MET A 1 -5.12 38.29 -19.57
N THR A 2 -5.87 37.82 -18.59
CA THR A 2 -5.34 37.21 -17.37
C THR A 2 -5.29 35.71 -17.62
N ASP A 3 -4.09 35.20 -17.89
CA ASP A 3 -3.81 33.77 -17.84
C ASP A 3 -3.87 33.35 -16.37
N GLU A 4 -5.01 32.80 -15.98
CA GLU A 4 -5.24 32.15 -14.71
C GLU A 4 -4.41 30.86 -14.71
N GLN A 5 -3.24 30.89 -14.05
CA GLN A 5 -2.47 29.68 -13.75
C GLN A 5 -3.35 28.71 -12.96
N ASN A 6 -3.95 27.75 -13.66
CA ASN A 6 -4.52 26.56 -13.08
C ASN A 6 -3.36 25.55 -12.88
N PRO A 7 -2.81 25.38 -11.66
CA PRO A 7 -1.85 24.30 -11.45
C PRO A 7 -2.55 22.97 -11.74
N PRO A 8 -1.92 22.02 -12.46
CA PRO A 8 -2.55 20.74 -12.70
C PRO A 8 -2.85 20.12 -11.35
N LEU A 9 -4.15 19.92 -11.09
CA LEU A 9 -4.64 19.21 -9.92
C LEU A 9 -4.00 17.82 -9.96
N ASP A 10 -2.95 17.61 -9.18
CA ASP A 10 -2.40 16.29 -8.89
C ASP A 10 -3.53 15.54 -8.19
N ILE A 11 -4.25 14.70 -8.93
CA ILE A 11 -5.35 13.89 -8.41
C ILE A 11 -4.70 12.96 -7.39
N GLY A 12 -4.87 13.37 -6.14
CA GLY A 12 -3.95 13.10 -5.05
C GLY A 12 -3.84 11.63 -4.74
N ILE A 13 -2.71 11.03 -5.10
CA ILE A 13 -2.26 9.85 -4.38
C ILE A 13 -1.78 10.33 -3.01
N ASP A 14 -2.50 9.96 -1.97
CA ASP A 14 -2.17 10.27 -0.58
C ASP A 14 -0.80 9.68 -0.21
N GLY A 15 0.01 10.43 0.55
CA GLY A 15 1.30 9.98 1.08
C GLY A 15 1.19 8.70 1.91
N SER A 16 0.00 8.42 2.48
CA SER A 16 -0.31 7.16 3.16
C SER A 16 -0.12 5.91 2.28
N LEU A 17 -0.10 6.05 0.94
CA LEU A 17 0.13 4.93 0.03
C LEU A 17 1.52 4.29 0.22
N TYR A 18 2.54 5.10 0.54
CA TYR A 18 3.92 4.63 0.71
C TYR A 18 4.23 4.22 2.16
N ALA A 19 3.29 4.42 3.08
CA ALA A 19 3.48 4.09 4.49
C ALA A 19 3.66 2.58 4.70
N GLY A 20 4.72 2.22 5.42
CA GLY A 20 5.06 0.83 5.75
C GLY A 20 5.68 0.04 4.61
N LEU A 21 6.22 0.71 3.58
CA LEU A 21 7.14 0.07 2.65
C LEU A 21 8.38 -0.41 3.40
N GLN A 22 8.63 -1.72 3.34
CA GLN A 22 9.80 -2.35 3.95
C GLN A 22 10.74 -2.81 2.85
N GLU A 23 11.99 -2.37 2.93
CA GLU A 23 13.05 -2.72 1.99
C GLU A 23 13.15 -4.23 1.83
N LEU A 24 13.29 -4.71 0.59
CA LEU A 24 13.45 -6.14 0.31
C LEU A 24 14.80 -6.65 0.81
N ALA A 25 15.84 -5.82 0.68
CA ALA A 25 17.20 -6.12 1.14
C ALA A 25 17.62 -5.11 2.22
N ALA A 26 18.24 -5.59 3.30
CA ALA A 26 18.68 -4.76 4.44
C ALA A 26 19.76 -3.72 4.10
N ASN A 27 20.33 -3.78 2.89
CA ASN A 27 21.34 -2.86 2.36
C ASN A 27 20.83 -2.08 1.12
N ALA A 28 19.52 -2.05 0.88
CA ALA A 28 18.95 -1.26 -0.21
C ALA A 28 19.23 0.24 -0.03
N PHE A 29 19.36 0.67 1.23
CA PHE A 29 19.73 2.01 1.62
C PHE A 29 21.08 2.05 2.37
N PRO A 30 21.89 3.11 2.19
CA PRO A 30 21.57 4.35 1.48
C PRO A 30 21.57 4.20 -0.05
N LYS A 31 20.55 4.75 -0.71
CA LYS A 31 20.41 4.66 -2.16
C LYS A 31 21.05 5.86 -2.84
N ARG A 32 21.94 5.62 -3.79
CA ARG A 32 22.63 6.68 -4.53
C ARG A 32 22.13 6.79 -5.96
N CYS A 33 21.79 8.00 -6.40
CA CYS A 33 21.52 8.29 -7.80
C CYS A 33 22.80 8.14 -8.62
N ALA A 34 22.79 7.25 -9.61
CA ALA A 34 23.94 7.03 -10.48
C ALA A 34 24.30 8.26 -11.33
N MET A 35 23.32 9.13 -11.62
CA MET A 35 23.52 10.28 -12.51
C MET A 35 24.10 11.50 -11.78
N CYS A 36 23.51 11.93 -10.65
CA CYS A 36 23.93 13.13 -9.93
C CYS A 36 24.66 12.85 -8.61
N GLY A 37 24.72 11.59 -8.18
CA GLY A 37 25.38 11.18 -6.94
C GLY A 37 24.62 11.50 -5.65
N ARG A 38 23.43 12.10 -5.72
CA ARG A 38 22.59 12.35 -4.54
C ARG A 38 22.28 11.03 -3.83
N THR A 39 22.36 11.06 -2.51
CA THR A 39 22.16 9.88 -1.65
C THR A 39 20.91 10.08 -0.81
N TYR A 40 20.10 9.03 -0.70
CA TYR A 40 18.89 8.95 0.11
C TYR A 40 19.15 7.97 1.24
N ALA A 41 18.96 8.41 2.49
CA ALA A 41 19.42 7.64 3.65
C ALA A 41 18.54 6.42 3.99
N ASN A 42 17.24 6.52 3.72
CA ASN A 42 16.25 5.49 3.98
C ASN A 42 15.03 5.66 3.04
N VAL A 43 14.04 4.79 3.17
CA VAL A 43 12.81 4.81 2.35
C VAL A 43 12.05 6.13 2.43
N ASP A 44 11.85 6.67 3.63
CA ASP A 44 11.09 7.91 3.83
C ASP A 44 11.80 9.09 3.15
N ASP A 45 13.13 9.13 3.26
CA ASP A 45 13.97 10.12 2.61
C ASP A 45 13.90 10.02 1.07
N TYR A 46 13.95 8.78 0.55
CA TYR A 46 13.79 8.51 -0.87
C TYR A 46 12.43 8.95 -1.39
N VAL A 47 11.33 8.58 -0.71
CA VAL A 47 9.97 8.96 -1.13
C VAL A 47 9.75 10.46 -1.02
N GLY A 48 10.22 11.09 0.06
CA GLY A 48 10.02 12.51 0.34
C GLY A 48 10.84 13.44 -0.57
N GLN A 49 12.03 13.01 -1.01
CA GLN A 49 12.93 13.83 -1.83
C GLN A 49 12.92 13.48 -3.32
N THR A 50 12.07 12.55 -3.77
CA THR A 50 11.96 12.17 -5.19
C THR A 50 10.56 12.38 -5.76
N GLY A 51 10.51 12.81 -7.02
CA GLY A 51 9.28 13.00 -7.77
C GLY A 51 8.64 11.67 -8.20
N ARG A 52 7.35 11.69 -8.52
CA ARG A 52 6.66 10.54 -9.11
C ARG A 52 7.07 10.38 -10.58
N VAL A 53 7.01 9.14 -11.07
CA VAL A 53 7.17 8.85 -12.50
C VAL A 53 5.82 9.04 -13.20
N GLY A 54 5.70 10.12 -13.96
CA GLY A 54 4.48 10.49 -14.68
C GLY A 54 3.41 11.15 -13.79
N SER A 55 2.51 11.90 -14.41
CA SER A 55 1.40 12.56 -13.72
C SER A 55 0.37 11.53 -13.23
N GLY A 56 -0.07 11.66 -11.97
CA GLY A 56 -1.15 10.85 -11.39
C GLY A 56 -0.85 9.36 -11.14
N ARG A 57 0.40 8.90 -11.30
CA ARG A 57 0.79 7.50 -11.06
C ARG A 57 1.53 7.36 -9.72
N SER A 58 1.29 6.25 -9.02
CA SER A 58 1.99 5.96 -7.75
C SER A 58 3.47 5.66 -7.94
N GLY A 59 3.87 5.22 -9.14
CA GLY A 59 5.18 4.64 -9.39
C GLY A 59 5.35 3.23 -8.80
N LEU A 60 4.32 2.67 -8.16
CA LEU A 60 4.34 1.31 -7.60
C LEU A 60 3.94 0.30 -8.67
N LYS A 61 4.70 -0.79 -8.78
CA LYS A 61 4.43 -1.92 -9.67
C LYS A 61 4.67 -3.23 -8.93
N GLN A 62 3.76 -4.18 -9.05
CA GLN A 62 3.97 -5.54 -8.53
C GLN A 62 4.71 -6.37 -9.59
N THR A 63 5.72 -7.13 -9.19
CA THR A 63 6.43 -8.09 -10.04
C THR A 63 6.78 -9.37 -9.26
N LEU A 64 7.38 -10.34 -9.94
CA LEU A 64 8.03 -11.50 -9.33
C LEU A 64 9.54 -11.26 -9.31
N ASP A 65 10.21 -11.71 -8.25
CA ASP A 65 11.68 -11.84 -8.23
C ASP A 65 12.13 -13.14 -8.90
N ASP A 66 13.45 -13.40 -8.89
CA ASP A 66 14.07 -14.54 -9.54
C ASP A 66 13.64 -15.89 -8.93
N ASP A 67 13.21 -15.89 -7.66
CA ASP A 67 12.71 -17.08 -6.95
C ASP A 67 11.18 -17.23 -7.09
N GLY A 68 10.52 -16.33 -7.84
CA GLY A 68 9.09 -16.33 -8.05
C GLY A 68 8.28 -15.74 -6.88
N ALA A 69 8.93 -15.10 -5.91
CA ALA A 69 8.25 -14.39 -4.84
C ALA A 69 7.71 -13.04 -5.35
N VAL A 70 6.54 -12.65 -4.84
CA VAL A 70 5.90 -11.40 -5.25
C VAL A 70 6.55 -10.23 -4.52
N ILE A 71 7.12 -9.29 -5.27
CA ILE A 71 7.74 -8.07 -4.74
C ILE A 71 7.05 -6.82 -5.29
N VAL A 72 7.36 -5.66 -4.70
CA VAL A 72 6.84 -4.36 -5.14
C VAL A 72 8.00 -3.45 -5.55
N GLU A 73 8.02 -3.05 -6.81
CA GLU A 73 8.95 -2.04 -7.33
C GLU A 73 8.36 -0.64 -7.12
N LEU A 74 9.18 0.32 -6.71
CA LEU A 74 8.83 1.74 -6.65
C LEU A 74 9.77 2.57 -7.54
N PHE A 75 9.21 3.09 -8.61
CA PHE A 75 9.89 3.99 -9.54
C PHE A 75 9.66 5.45 -9.14
N ARG A 76 10.75 6.21 -8.98
CA ARG A 76 10.71 7.64 -8.65
C ARG A 76 11.77 8.43 -9.41
N ASN A 77 11.53 9.72 -9.64
CA ASN A 77 12.47 10.60 -10.32
C ASN A 77 13.33 11.35 -9.30
N CYS A 78 14.65 11.22 -9.43
CA CYS A 78 15.59 12.07 -8.73
C CYS A 78 15.35 13.54 -9.11
N VAL A 79 15.77 14.48 -8.26
CA VAL A 79 15.71 15.93 -8.57
C VAL A 79 16.50 16.31 -9.82
N CYS A 80 17.46 15.49 -10.24
CA CYS A 80 18.20 15.69 -11.49
C CYS A 80 17.47 15.14 -12.73
N GLY A 81 16.26 14.59 -12.56
CA GLY A 81 15.42 14.05 -13.64
C GLY A 81 15.62 12.57 -13.97
N SER A 82 16.65 11.90 -13.43
CA SER A 82 16.86 10.47 -13.68
C SER A 82 15.87 9.60 -12.89
N THR A 83 15.36 8.54 -13.51
CA THR A 83 14.52 7.54 -12.84
C THR A 83 15.35 6.63 -11.95
N LEU A 84 14.89 6.44 -10.72
CA LEU A 84 15.38 5.52 -9.71
C LEU A 84 14.32 4.43 -9.48
N MET A 85 14.76 3.25 -9.06
CA MET A 85 13.90 2.12 -8.73
C MET A 85 14.41 1.42 -7.48
N ASP A 86 13.50 1.06 -6.58
CA ASP A 86 13.81 0.15 -5.47
C ASP A 86 12.76 -0.93 -5.30
N CYS A 87 13.15 -2.04 -4.67
CA CYS A 87 12.33 -3.21 -4.42
C CYS A 87 11.94 -3.29 -2.94
N PHE A 88 10.67 -3.54 -2.71
CA PHE A 88 10.06 -3.62 -1.39
C PHE A 88 9.34 -4.95 -1.21
N ASN A 89 9.30 -5.39 0.05
CA ASN A 89 8.55 -6.56 0.45
C ASN A 89 7.05 -6.39 0.15
N ASN A 90 6.43 -7.48 -0.32
CA ASN A 90 4.98 -7.54 -0.37
C ASN A 90 4.42 -7.82 1.03
N ARG A 91 3.86 -6.80 1.67
CA ARG A 91 3.24 -6.91 3.01
C ARG A 91 2.02 -7.85 3.09
N ARG A 92 1.53 -8.39 1.97
CA ARG A 92 0.40 -9.34 1.99
C ARG A 92 0.92 -10.71 2.43
N ASP A 93 0.41 -11.19 3.54
CA ASP A 93 0.56 -12.61 3.91
C ASP A 93 -0.06 -13.49 2.81
N ARG A 94 0.80 -14.28 2.16
CA ARG A 94 0.46 -15.25 1.11
C ARG A 94 0.57 -16.69 1.59
N SER A 95 0.86 -16.91 2.87
CA SER A 95 0.80 -18.24 3.46
C SER A 95 -0.61 -18.82 3.34
N ALA A 96 -0.72 -20.15 3.45
CA ALA A 96 -2.03 -20.82 3.52
C ALA A 96 -2.91 -20.27 4.66
N ALA A 97 -2.30 -19.87 5.78
CA ALA A 97 -2.99 -19.25 6.90
C ALA A 97 -3.54 -17.87 6.52
N GLY A 98 -2.72 -17.01 5.91
CA GLY A 98 -3.14 -15.68 5.44
C GLY A 98 -4.23 -15.72 4.38
N LEU A 99 -4.13 -16.66 3.43
CA LEU A 99 -5.19 -16.94 2.45
C LEU A 99 -6.49 -17.35 3.12
N LYS A 100 -6.44 -18.36 4.02
CA LYS A 100 -7.61 -18.83 4.76
C LYS A 100 -8.26 -17.74 5.62
N GLN A 101 -7.46 -16.84 6.19
CA GLN A 101 -7.98 -15.69 6.94
C GLN A 101 -8.73 -14.71 6.03
N ARG A 102 -8.18 -14.40 4.84
CA ARG A 102 -8.85 -13.54 3.86
C ARG A 102 -10.13 -14.16 3.32
N ASP A 103 -10.12 -15.45 3.01
CA ASP A 103 -11.31 -16.15 2.50
C ASP A 103 -12.41 -16.14 3.55
N ARG A 104 -12.07 -16.44 4.82
CA ARG A 104 -13.03 -16.36 5.92
C ARG A 104 -13.55 -14.94 6.14
N PHE A 105 -12.70 -13.93 5.98
CA PHE A 105 -13.15 -12.54 6.03
C PHE A 105 -14.17 -12.26 4.92
N GLY A 106 -13.89 -12.69 3.69
CA GLY A 106 -14.81 -12.57 2.55
C GLY A 106 -16.17 -13.22 2.81
N GLN A 107 -16.18 -14.47 3.28
CA GLN A 107 -17.40 -15.19 3.63
C GLN A 107 -18.24 -14.48 4.69
N LEU A 108 -17.59 -13.84 5.68
CA LEU A 108 -18.30 -13.05 6.69
C LEU A 108 -18.94 -11.80 6.09
N ILE A 109 -18.25 -11.14 5.14
CA ILE A 109 -18.82 -9.99 4.41
C ILE A 109 -20.02 -10.42 3.59
N GLU A 110 -19.91 -11.51 2.83
CA GLU A 110 -21.02 -12.05 2.02
C GLU A 110 -22.24 -12.35 2.90
N SER A 111 -22.05 -13.04 4.03
CA SER A 111 -23.13 -13.32 4.98
C SER A 111 -23.78 -12.06 5.57
N LEU A 112 -23.02 -10.98 5.78
CA LEU A 112 -23.57 -9.70 6.24
C LEU A 112 -24.36 -8.99 5.13
N VAL A 113 -23.87 -9.07 3.89
CA VAL A 113 -24.55 -8.50 2.72
C VAL A 113 -25.86 -9.22 2.44
N GLU A 114 -25.87 -10.56 2.51
CA GLU A 114 -27.10 -11.36 2.40
C GLU A 114 -28.14 -11.00 3.46
N ARG A 115 -27.70 -10.52 4.63
CA ARG A 115 -28.55 -10.02 5.72
C ARG A 115 -28.97 -8.57 5.56
N GLY A 116 -28.67 -7.96 4.42
CA GLY A 116 -29.13 -6.62 4.03
C GLY A 116 -28.17 -5.48 4.39
N LEU A 117 -26.93 -5.76 4.80
CA LEU A 117 -25.93 -4.71 4.97
C LEU A 117 -25.33 -4.32 3.61
N ASP A 118 -25.09 -3.04 3.42
CA ASP A 118 -24.21 -2.58 2.35
C ASP A 118 -22.79 -3.16 2.54
N HIS A 119 -22.12 -3.51 1.43
CA HIS A 119 -20.80 -4.13 1.45
C HIS A 119 -19.75 -3.24 2.11
N HIS A 120 -19.76 -1.93 1.86
CA HIS A 120 -18.80 -1.02 2.49
C HIS A 120 -19.02 -0.95 4.01
N THR A 121 -20.27 -0.83 4.42
CA THR A 121 -20.69 -0.83 5.84
C THR A 121 -20.31 -2.14 6.53
N ALA A 122 -20.62 -3.28 5.92
CA ALA A 122 -20.24 -4.60 6.42
C ALA A 122 -18.73 -4.72 6.62
N ARG A 123 -17.93 -4.24 5.65
CA ARG A 123 -16.46 -4.23 5.74
C ARG A 123 -15.96 -3.37 6.88
N THR A 124 -16.45 -2.13 6.98
CA THR A 124 -16.02 -1.17 7.99
C THR A 124 -16.33 -1.69 9.40
N GLU A 125 -17.56 -2.16 9.63
CA GLU A 125 -17.97 -2.67 10.94
C GLU A 125 -17.26 -3.98 11.30
N LEU A 126 -17.04 -4.88 10.34
CA LEU A 126 -16.32 -6.12 10.60
C LEU A 126 -14.85 -5.85 10.97
N LEU A 127 -14.20 -4.87 10.33
CA LEU A 127 -12.85 -4.45 10.69
C LEU A 127 -12.78 -3.88 12.10
N LYS A 128 -13.77 -3.07 12.53
CA LYS A 128 -13.85 -2.56 13.91
C LYS A 128 -13.85 -3.72 14.91
N VAL A 129 -14.77 -4.67 14.73
CA VAL A 129 -14.90 -5.82 15.63
C VAL A 129 -13.61 -6.64 15.68
N MET A 130 -12.96 -6.87 14.54
CA MET A 130 -11.70 -7.62 14.49
C MET A 130 -10.52 -6.90 15.16
N ARG A 131 -10.56 -5.57 15.23
CA ARG A 131 -9.57 -4.75 15.96
C ARG A 131 -9.90 -4.61 17.44
N GLY A 132 -10.99 -5.20 17.92
CA GLY A 132 -11.48 -5.02 19.28
C GLY A 132 -12.19 -3.69 19.51
N GLU A 133 -12.48 -2.94 18.45
CA GLU A 133 -13.25 -1.71 18.51
C GLU A 133 -14.75 -2.02 18.59
N HIS A 134 -15.51 -1.08 19.17
CA HIS A 134 -16.96 -1.23 19.29
C HIS A 134 -17.65 -1.02 17.93
N SER A 135 -18.52 -1.97 17.55
CA SER A 135 -19.45 -1.83 16.42
C SER A 135 -20.86 -1.59 16.95
N THR A 136 -21.57 -0.63 16.36
CA THR A 136 -22.98 -0.36 16.68
C THR A 136 -23.92 -1.35 16.00
N ILE A 137 -23.44 -2.07 14.98
CA ILE A 137 -24.23 -2.96 14.12
C ILE A 137 -23.91 -4.43 14.41
N LEU A 138 -22.63 -4.75 14.61
CA LEU A 138 -22.16 -6.12 14.80
C LEU A 138 -21.85 -6.38 16.28
N ARG A 139 -22.30 -7.53 16.78
CA ARG A 139 -21.87 -8.06 18.08
C ARG A 139 -20.94 -9.26 17.87
N PRO A 140 -19.71 -9.23 18.39
CA PRO A 140 -18.83 -10.40 18.32
C PRO A 140 -19.46 -11.56 19.10
N VAL A 141 -19.54 -12.73 18.46
CA VAL A 141 -19.90 -13.98 19.13
C VAL A 141 -18.61 -14.73 19.43
N PRO A 142 -18.33 -15.11 20.69
CA PRO A 142 -17.14 -15.88 21.01
C PRO A 142 -17.15 -17.20 20.24
N ARG A 143 -16.01 -17.54 19.63
CA ARG A 143 -15.87 -18.84 18.96
C ARG A 143 -15.95 -19.92 20.03
N LYS A 144 -16.86 -20.88 19.89
CA LYS A 144 -16.79 -22.13 20.65
C LYS A 144 -15.48 -22.82 20.26
N THR A 145 -14.52 -22.84 21.18
CA THR A 145 -13.32 -23.66 21.06
C THR A 145 -13.79 -25.10 21.20
N GLY A 146 -13.82 -25.83 20.09
CA GLY A 146 -13.98 -27.29 20.08
C GLY A 146 -12.61 -27.94 20.24
#